data_AF-A0A9J6QV15-F1
#
_entry.id   AF-A0A9J6QV15-F1
#
_cell.length_a   1.000
_cell.length_b   1.000
_cell.length_c   1.000
_cell.angle_alpha   90.00
_cell.angle_beta   90.00
_cell.angle_gamma   90.00
#
_symmetry.space_group_name_H-M   'P 1'
#
loop_
_entity.id
_entity.type
_entity.pdbx_description
1 polymer ?
#
loop_
_entity_poly.entity_id
_entity_poly.type
_entity_poly.pdbx_seq_one_letter_code
_entity_poly.pdbx_strand_id
1 'polypeptide(L)' 'METKWTYLTPKEFGEYIGLGKTKTYEIMSDPDNHFVARIGKKYFVIKELFDKEMEKRALKK' A
#
# COMPACT_ATOMS: atom_id res chain seq x y z
N MET A 1 -22.28 2.48 -9.27
CA MET A 1 -21.13 3.15 -8.63
C MET A 1 -19.90 2.35 -9.01
N GLU A 2 -19.12 2.83 -9.98
CA GLU A 2 -17.86 2.19 -10.36
C GLU A 2 -16.85 2.46 -9.23
N THR A 3 -16.69 1.51 -8.31
CA THR A 3 -15.61 1.53 -7.33
C THR A 3 -14.31 1.24 -8.07
N LYS A 4 -13.74 2.29 -8.67
CA LYS A 4 -12.43 2.25 -9.31
C LYS A 4 -11.39 2.08 -8.21
N TRP A 5 -10.90 0.86 -8.02
CA TRP A 5 -9.75 0.64 -7.15
C TRP A 5 -8.54 1.38 -7.73
N THR A 6 -8.02 2.35 -6.97
CA THR A 6 -6.78 3.04 -7.30
C THR A 6 -5.60 2.17 -6.87
N TYR A 7 -4.90 1.62 -7.85
CA TYR A 7 -3.66 0.90 -7.68
C TYR A 7 -2.48 1.85 -7.83
N LEU A 8 -1.60 1.89 -6.84
CA LEU A 8 -0.37 2.66 -6.84
C LEU A 8 0.81 1.72 -7.08
N THR A 9 1.75 2.15 -7.92
CA THR A 9 3.04 1.46 -8.04
C THR A 9 3.89 1.72 -6.77
N PRO A 10 4.97 0.94 -6.55
CA PRO A 10 5.85 1.15 -5.39
C PRO A 10 6.46 2.55 -5.35
N LYS A 11 6.71 3.12 -6.52
CA LYS A 11 7.26 4.47 -6.65
C LYS A 11 6.22 5.51 -6.26
N GLU A 12 5.02 5.44 -6.84
CA GLU A 12 3.92 6.35 -6.51
C GLU A 12 3.49 6.25 -5.05
N PHE A 13 3.49 5.05 -4.49
CA PHE A 13 3.20 4.83 -3.07
C PHE A 13 4.28 5.46 -2.17
N GLY A 14 5.56 5.29 -2.51
CA GLY A 14 6.65 5.96 -1.78
C GLY A 14 6.52 7.48 -1.83
N GLU A 15 6.21 8.05 -3.00
CA GLU A 15 5.96 9.49 -3.15
C GLU A 15 4.70 9.95 -2.39
N TYR A 16 3.64 9.14 -2.38
CA TYR A 16 2.37 9.45 -1.70
C TYR A 16 2.51 9.56 -0.18
N ILE A 17 3.25 8.65 0.46
CA ILE A 17 3.44 8.64 1.92
C ILE A 17 4.69 9.47 2.32
N GLY A 18 5.50 9.87 1.36
CA GLY A 18 6.82 10.46 1.62
C GLY A 18 7.80 9.46 2.24
N LEU A 19 7.61 8.15 2.00
CA LEU A 19 8.51 7.10 2.45
C LEU A 19 9.59 6.84 1.39
N GLY A 20 10.85 6.82 1.85
CA GLY A 20 11.99 6.48 0.98
C GLY A 20 11.86 5.08 0.40
N LYS A 21 12.44 4.86 -0.79
CA LYS A 21 12.33 3.60 -1.56
C LYS A 21 12.53 2.36 -0.69
N THR A 22 13.56 2.32 0.14
CA THR A 22 13.89 1.15 0.98
C THR A 22 12.73 0.75 1.89
N LYS A 23 12.17 1.69 2.66
CA LYS A 23 11.04 1.41 3.56
C LYS A 23 9.80 0.99 2.80
N THR A 24 9.57 1.57 1.64
CA THR A 24 8.46 1.19 0.76
C THR A 24 8.57 -0.26 0.31
N TYR A 25 9.76 -0.70 -0.12
CA TYR A 25 9.99 -2.10 -0.47
C TYR A 25 9.93 -3.04 0.74
N GLU A 26 10.38 -2.59 1.91
CA GLU A 26 10.30 -3.36 3.15
C GLU A 26 8.85 -3.66 3.53
N ILE A 27 7.98 -2.64 3.46
CA ILE A 27 6.54 -2.77 3.68
C ILE A 27 5.89 -3.66 2.62
N MET A 28 6.27 -3.52 1.34
CA MET A 28 5.71 -4.33 0.26
C MET A 28 6.21 -5.78 0.23
N SER A 29 7.39 -6.04 0.78
CA SER A 29 7.96 -7.37 0.86
C SER A 29 7.34 -8.18 2.00
N ASP A 30 6.64 -7.53 2.92
CA ASP A 30 5.94 -8.20 4.00
C ASP A 30 4.63 -8.82 3.47
N PRO A 31 4.48 -10.15 3.53
CA PRO A 31 3.34 -10.86 2.98
C PRO A 31 2.06 -10.69 3.82
N ASP A 32 2.15 -10.15 5.04
CA ASP A 32 1.02 -9.96 5.95
C ASP A 32 0.24 -8.66 5.65
N ASN A 33 0.81 -7.78 4.82
CA ASN A 33 0.16 -6.51 4.49
C ASN A 33 -0.99 -6.70 3.48
N HIS A 34 -2.22 -6.67 4.01
CA HIS A 34 -3.47 -6.81 3.24
C HIS A 34 -3.71 -5.74 2.16
N PHE A 35 -2.97 -4.62 2.16
CA PHE A 35 -3.08 -3.58 1.13
C PHE A 35 -2.11 -3.76 -0.04
N VAL A 36 -1.20 -4.73 0.02
CA VAL A 36 -0.22 -5.02 -1.02
C VAL A 36 -0.76 -6.15 -1.90
N ALA A 37 -1.03 -5.83 -3.16
CA ALA A 37 -1.43 -6.79 -4.17
C ALA A 37 -0.23 -7.17 -5.04
N ARG A 38 0.11 -8.45 -5.07
CA ARG A 38 1.10 -8.98 -6.01
C ARG A 38 0.40 -9.45 -7.28
N ILE A 39 0.65 -8.75 -8.39
CA ILE A 39 0.13 -9.11 -9.71
C ILE A 39 1.32 -9.56 -10.56
N GLY A 40 1.48 -10.88 -10.69
CA GLY A 40 2.64 -11.50 -11.35
C GLY A 40 3.96 -11.25 -10.60
N LYS A 41 4.91 -10.56 -11.27
CA LYS A 41 6.21 -10.15 -10.71
C LYS A 41 6.23 -8.73 -10.13
N LYS A 42 5.11 -8.00 -10.22
CA LYS A 42 5.03 -6.60 -9.76
C LYS A 42 4.18 -6.51 -8.49
N TYR A 43 4.60 -5.60 -7.61
CA TYR A 43 3.87 -5.21 -6.41
C TYR A 43 3.07 -3.94 -6.70
N PHE A 44 1.83 -3.93 -6.23
CA PHE A 44 0.92 -2.80 -6.28
C PHE A 44 0.35 -2.57 -4.90
N VAL A 45 0.04 -1.31 -4.59
CA VAL A 45 -0.70 -0.97 -3.38
C VAL A 45 -2.07 -0.47 -3.74
N ILE A 46 -3.07 -1.01 -3.06
CA ILE A 46 -4.45 -0.55 -3.17
C ILE A 46 -4.61 0.61 -2.19
N LYS A 47 -4.75 1.83 -2.71
CA LYS A 47 -4.84 3.06 -1.91
C LYS A 47 -5.93 2.99 -0.83
N GLU A 48 -7.10 2.46 -1.18
CA GLU A 48 -8.24 2.40 -0.25
C GLU A 48 -8.01 1.41 0.91
N LEU A 49 -7.34 0.28 0.65
CA LEU A 49 -7.00 -0.67 1.70
C LEU A 49 -5.90 -0.11 2.60
N PHE A 50 -4.95 0.62 2.02
CA PHE A 50 -3.90 1.29 2.78
C PHE A 50 -4.49 2.34 3.74
N ASP A 51 -5.44 3.15 3.27
CA ASP A 51 -6.12 4.15 4.09
C ASP A 51 -6.84 3.50 5.28
N LYS A 52 -7.61 2.42 5.00
CA LYS A 52 -8.28 1.61 6.03
C LYS A 52 -7.31 0.98 7.03
N GLU A 53 -6.14 0.51 6.59
CA GLU A 53 -5.09 -0.03 7.47
C GLU A 53 -4.46 1.07 8.33
N MET A 54 -4.21 2.24 7.76
CA MET A 54 -3.72 3.40 8.51
C MET A 54 -4.72 3.85 9.58
N GLU A 55 -6.01 3.92 9.26
CA GLU A 55 -7.06 4.20 10.24
C GLU A 55 -7.09 3.14 11.36
N LYS A 56 -7.07 1.85 11.01
CA LYS A 56 -7.03 0.75 11.99
C LYS A 56 -5.80 0.80 12.90
N ARG A 57 -4.62 1.08 12.35
CA ARG A 57 -3.39 1.22 13.12
C ARG A 57 -3.41 2.46 14.01
N ALA A 58 -3.95 3.58 13.54
CA ALA A 58 -4.12 4.79 14.33
C ALA A 58 -5.12 4.62 15.48
N LEU A 59 -6.17 3.82 15.28
CA LEU A 59 -7.20 3.48 16.27
C LEU A 59 -6.73 2.47 17.33
N LYS A 60 -5.62 1.76 17.10
CA LYS A 60 -5.04 0.80 18.05
C LYS A 60 -4.19 1.44 19.17
N LYS A 61 -4.39 2.73 19.44
CA LYS A 61 -3.62 3.51 20.41
C LYS A 61 -4.24 3.49 21.81
#